data_AF-A0A926Y6X9-F1
#
_entry.id   AF-A0A926Y6X9-F1
#
_cell.length_a   1.000
_cell.length_b   1.000
_cell.length_c   1.000
_cell.angle_alpha   90.00
_cell.angle_beta   90.00
_cell.angle_gamma   90.00
#
_symmetry.space_group_name_H-M   'P 1'
#
loop_
_entity.id
_entity.type
_entity.pdbx_description
1 polymer ?
#
loop_
_entity_poly.entity_id
_entity_poly.type
_entity_poly.pdbx_seq_one_letter_code
_entity_poly.pdbx_strand_id
1 'polypeptide(L)'
;MYIDFNKYNYSLIDGSQRKVYIERDKAAYRDIIKEWFDNNLDEIIERKWLIEDILYLASVSDFIKLLKEAENLFEFGFYTGCIALTGISAEDFTKFLATNLGREKLVTESQYRRINTLKNEGLITETIHGSLDVIRKIRNDCLHYNQDFKQKDNNELKSDAIQVLNEFKKIVSDLIGELPPTPEMTFDRFLKVVDEATKQSVSENYESVKNSEDVNLKLRNASSILLGMPTAFHPNTKIVVFSGFYTVLEVDLDIEPPEITLEDVSNSLQVNVDLEEEDKRLLEKEGIKEGDIVQARIRSEVSKLGQTATWKFLNLRKM
;
A
#
# COMPACT_ATOMS: atom_id res chain seq x y z
N MET A 1 20.64 -6.14 32.75
CA MET A 1 21.53 -7.19 32.20
C MET A 1 21.23 -7.28 30.72
N TYR A 2 22.23 -7.20 29.84
CA TYR A 2 22.09 -7.40 28.39
C TYR A 2 22.69 -8.75 28.03
N ILE A 3 21.99 -9.54 27.20
CA ILE A 3 22.39 -10.89 26.80
C ILE A 3 22.36 -10.93 25.27
N ASP A 4 23.46 -11.35 24.65
CA ASP A 4 23.61 -11.44 23.20
C ASP A 4 24.22 -12.80 22.79
N PHE A 5 23.41 -13.87 22.90
CA PHE A 5 23.80 -15.23 22.55
C PHE A 5 22.90 -15.79 21.44
N ASN A 6 23.17 -15.39 20.20
CA ASN A 6 22.34 -15.78 19.05
C ASN A 6 22.76 -17.10 18.39
N LYS A 7 23.98 -17.59 18.67
CA LYS A 7 24.57 -18.73 17.96
C LYS A 7 25.19 -19.71 18.95
N TYR A 8 25.02 -21.00 18.66
CA TYR A 8 25.75 -22.05 19.35
C TYR A 8 27.27 -21.91 19.12
N ASN A 9 28.07 -22.38 20.07
CA ASN A 9 29.53 -22.42 19.90
C ASN A 9 29.96 -23.55 18.96
N TYR A 10 29.87 -23.31 17.65
CA TYR A 10 30.20 -24.27 16.61
C TYR A 10 31.68 -24.68 16.55
N SER A 11 32.56 -23.98 17.28
CA SER A 11 33.97 -24.38 17.39
C SER A 11 34.15 -25.70 18.14
N LEU A 12 33.17 -26.08 18.97
CA LEU A 12 33.14 -27.33 19.72
C LEU A 12 32.65 -28.53 18.90
N ILE A 13 32.17 -28.30 17.68
CA ILE A 13 31.66 -29.35 16.79
C ILE A 13 32.73 -29.73 15.78
N ASP A 14 32.85 -31.03 15.52
CA ASP A 14 33.73 -31.56 14.48
C ASP A 14 33.47 -30.89 13.12
N GLY A 15 34.55 -30.62 12.39
CA GLY A 15 34.50 -29.88 11.14
C GLY A 15 33.57 -30.52 10.10
N SER A 16 33.48 -31.86 10.07
CA SER A 16 32.63 -32.59 9.12
C SER A 16 31.12 -32.44 9.42
N GLN A 17 30.75 -32.14 10.66
CA GLN A 17 29.35 -32.04 11.11
C GLN A 17 28.85 -30.60 11.25
N ARG A 18 29.75 -29.61 11.29
CA ARG A 18 29.41 -28.21 11.57
C ARG A 18 28.28 -27.65 10.69
N LYS A 19 28.27 -27.97 9.40
CA LYS A 19 27.24 -27.52 8.46
C LYS A 19 25.85 -28.02 8.85
N VAL A 20 25.74 -29.28 9.28
CA VAL A 20 24.47 -29.89 9.70
C VAL A 20 23.90 -29.18 10.93
N TYR A 21 24.75 -28.86 11.90
CA TYR A 21 24.35 -28.11 13.10
C TYR A 21 23.87 -26.70 12.76
N ILE A 22 24.61 -25.97 11.93
CA ILE A 22 24.22 -24.61 11.51
C ILE A 22 22.85 -24.62 10.81
N GLU A 23 22.61 -25.56 9.89
CA GLU A 23 21.33 -25.62 9.17
C GLU A 23 20.17 -26.02 10.08
N ARG A 24 20.39 -26.93 11.05
CA ARG A 24 19.39 -27.23 12.09
C ARG A 24 19.05 -25.99 12.92
N ASP A 25 20.05 -25.25 13.39
CA ASP A 25 19.83 -24.10 14.27
C ASP A 25 19.20 -22.92 13.53
N LYS A 26 19.54 -22.71 12.25
CA LYS A 26 18.82 -21.77 11.38
C LYS A 26 17.35 -22.17 11.17
N ALA A 27 17.06 -23.46 11.00
CA ALA A 27 15.69 -23.94 10.87
C ALA A 27 14.90 -23.71 12.16
N ALA A 28 15.50 -24.02 13.32
CA ALA A 28 14.89 -23.72 14.62
C ALA A 28 14.63 -22.22 14.81
N TYR A 29 15.60 -21.37 14.46
CA TYR A 29 15.42 -19.91 14.54
C TYR A 29 14.33 -19.40 13.60
N ARG A 30 14.17 -20.00 12.40
CA ARG A 30 13.05 -19.69 11.50
C ARG A 30 11.70 -19.97 12.16
N ASP A 31 11.58 -21.08 12.87
CA ASP A 31 10.33 -21.44 13.55
C ASP A 31 10.04 -20.51 14.74
N ILE A 32 11.08 -20.11 15.49
CA ILE A 32 10.97 -19.07 16.54
C ILE A 32 10.44 -17.75 15.95
N ILE A 33 10.99 -17.33 14.81
CA ILE A 33 10.54 -16.10 14.14
C ILE A 33 9.10 -16.22 13.66
N LYS A 34 8.70 -17.34 13.06
CA LYS A 34 7.30 -17.57 12.64
C LYS A 34 6.33 -17.49 13.82
N GLU A 35 6.64 -18.18 14.91
CA GLU A 35 5.82 -18.15 16.12
C GLU A 35 5.69 -16.73 16.67
N TRP A 36 6.79 -15.97 16.68
CA TRP A 36 6.73 -14.55 17.05
C TRP A 36 5.82 -13.75 16.11
N PHE A 37 5.92 -13.93 14.80
CA PHE A 37 5.06 -13.26 13.83
C PHE A 37 3.58 -13.60 14.04
N ASP A 38 3.25 -14.88 14.18
CA ASP A 38 1.88 -15.35 14.37
C ASP A 38 1.26 -14.77 15.66
N ASN A 39 2.04 -14.72 16.75
CA ASN A 39 1.60 -14.17 18.04
C ASN A 39 1.42 -12.64 18.03
N ASN A 40 2.06 -11.92 17.09
CA ASN A 40 2.02 -10.46 17.01
C ASN A 40 1.21 -9.95 15.81
N LEU A 41 0.67 -10.85 14.98
CA LEU A 41 0.02 -10.50 13.72
C LEU A 41 -1.12 -9.49 13.91
N ASP A 42 -2.04 -9.77 14.84
CA ASP A 42 -3.18 -8.89 15.10
C ASP A 42 -2.72 -7.49 15.51
N GLU A 43 -1.71 -7.37 16.38
CA GLU A 43 -1.21 -6.07 16.80
C GLU A 43 -0.48 -5.32 15.67
N ILE A 44 0.22 -6.03 14.77
CA ILE A 44 0.85 -5.43 13.60
C ILE A 44 -0.23 -4.84 12.69
N ILE A 45 -1.31 -5.59 12.45
CA ILE A 45 -2.46 -5.14 11.67
C ILE A 45 -3.14 -3.93 12.34
N GLU A 46 -3.42 -3.98 13.64
CA GLU A 46 -4.00 -2.84 14.36
C GLU A 46 -3.12 -1.59 14.27
N ARG A 47 -1.79 -1.73 14.34
CA ARG A 47 -0.87 -0.59 14.17
C ARG A 47 -0.90 -0.03 12.75
N LYS A 48 -1.02 -0.88 11.72
CA LYS A 48 -1.15 -0.42 10.33
C LYS A 48 -2.35 0.50 10.14
N TRP A 49 -3.48 0.22 10.80
CA TRP A 49 -4.71 1.02 10.71
C TRP A 49 -4.64 2.37 11.45
N LEU A 50 -3.62 2.59 12.29
CA LEU A 50 -3.38 3.89 12.91
C LEU A 50 -2.62 4.85 11.99
N ILE A 51 -1.90 4.32 11.00
CA ILE A 51 -1.10 5.12 10.07
C ILE A 51 -2.04 5.76 9.04
N GLU A 52 -2.04 7.09 8.96
CA GLU A 52 -2.83 7.83 7.97
C GLU A 52 -2.24 7.66 6.56
N ASP A 53 -3.04 7.76 5.49
CA ASP A 53 -2.53 7.69 4.12
C ASP A 53 -2.01 9.04 3.61
N ILE A 54 -0.88 9.03 2.89
CA ILE A 54 -0.42 10.20 2.09
C ILE A 54 -1.16 10.32 0.76
N LEU A 55 -1.76 9.22 0.28
CA LEU A 55 -2.31 9.09 -1.07
C LEU A 55 -1.22 9.17 -2.14
N TYR A 56 -1.35 10.08 -3.10
CA TYR A 56 -0.50 10.19 -4.28
C TYR A 56 0.34 11.47 -4.27
N LEU A 57 1.62 11.30 -4.62
CA LEU A 57 2.60 12.38 -4.76
C LEU A 57 3.10 12.41 -6.21
N ALA A 58 2.95 13.54 -6.90
CA ALA A 58 3.45 13.69 -8.26
C ALA A 58 4.98 13.83 -8.35
N SER A 59 5.63 14.20 -7.26
CA SER A 59 7.09 14.31 -7.18
C SER A 59 7.58 13.61 -5.93
N VAL A 60 8.58 12.75 -6.10
CA VAL A 60 9.17 11.94 -5.03
C VAL A 60 10.67 12.21 -4.96
N SER A 61 11.18 12.41 -3.75
CA SER A 61 12.60 12.42 -3.44
C SER A 61 12.92 11.34 -2.40
N ASP A 62 14.18 11.21 -1.99
CA ASP A 62 14.65 10.12 -1.15
C ASP A 62 14.00 10.09 0.24
N PHE A 63 13.47 11.21 0.74
CA PHE A 63 12.69 11.24 1.98
C PHE A 63 11.50 10.25 2.00
N ILE A 64 10.90 9.92 0.85
CA ILE A 64 9.81 8.93 0.79
C ILE A 64 10.28 7.52 1.12
N LYS A 65 11.54 7.17 0.82
CA LYS A 65 12.09 5.86 1.22
C LYS A 65 12.21 5.77 2.74
N LEU A 66 12.76 6.82 3.36
CA LEU A 66 12.87 6.91 4.82
C LEU A 66 11.51 6.90 5.50
N LEU A 67 10.51 7.53 4.88
CA LEU A 67 9.14 7.52 5.38
C LEU A 67 8.52 6.12 5.34
N LYS A 68 8.69 5.38 4.24
CA LYS A 68 8.24 3.98 4.13
C LYS A 68 8.93 3.08 5.16
N GLU A 69 10.23 3.26 5.39
CA GLU A 69 10.94 2.55 6.45
C GLU A 69 10.39 2.90 7.86
N ALA A 70 10.08 4.18 8.11
CA ALA A 70 9.48 4.60 9.37
C ALA A 70 8.09 3.99 9.60
N GLU A 71 7.27 3.87 8.57
CA GLU A 71 5.97 3.16 8.64
C GLU A 71 6.17 1.70 9.06
N ASN A 72 7.09 0.98 8.41
CA ASN A 72 7.40 -0.41 8.76
C ASN A 72 7.88 -0.52 10.23
N LEU A 73 8.75 0.39 10.68
CA LEU A 73 9.19 0.41 12.07
C LEU A 73 8.02 0.61 13.04
N PHE A 74 7.07 1.48 12.73
CA PHE A 74 5.86 1.64 13.55
C PHE A 74 5.00 0.37 13.57
N GLU A 75 4.75 -0.22 12.40
CA GLU A 75 3.96 -1.45 12.24
C GLU A 75 4.53 -2.61 13.08
N PHE A 76 5.86 -2.73 13.13
CA PHE A 76 6.55 -3.76 13.92
C PHE A 76 6.81 -3.37 15.39
N GLY A 77 6.35 -2.20 15.84
CA GLY A 77 6.49 -1.76 17.24
C GLY A 77 7.85 -1.17 17.61
N PHE A 78 8.69 -0.83 16.62
CA PHE A 78 9.99 -0.19 16.81
C PHE A 78 9.87 1.35 16.87
N TYR A 79 9.20 1.85 17.91
CA TYR A 79 8.81 3.27 18.01
C TYR A 79 9.97 4.27 18.05
N THR A 80 11.05 3.98 18.77
CA THR A 80 12.25 4.83 18.78
C THR A 80 12.84 4.97 17.37
N GLY A 81 12.89 3.87 16.62
CA GLY A 81 13.35 3.86 15.23
C GLY A 81 12.44 4.65 14.32
N CYS A 82 11.11 4.48 14.46
CA CYS A 82 10.12 5.28 13.73
C CYS A 82 10.32 6.78 13.96
N ILE A 83 10.39 7.22 15.23
CA ILE A 83 10.59 8.65 15.57
C ILE A 83 11.86 9.21 14.92
N ALA A 84 12.96 8.46 15.02
CA ALA A 84 14.24 8.86 14.45
C ALA A 84 14.17 9.00 12.92
N LEU A 85 13.67 7.98 12.22
CA LEU A 85 13.57 7.99 10.75
C LEU A 85 12.57 9.03 10.25
N THR A 86 11.40 9.17 10.87
CA THR A 86 10.43 10.23 10.52
C THR A 86 11.07 11.62 10.65
N GLY A 87 11.82 11.87 11.73
CA GLY A 87 12.49 13.16 11.90
C GLY A 87 13.63 13.40 10.92
N ILE A 88 14.38 12.36 10.51
CA ILE A 88 15.39 12.46 9.44
C ILE A 88 14.70 12.74 8.10
N SER A 89 13.61 12.04 7.81
CA SER A 89 12.78 12.26 6.63
C SER A 89 12.22 13.68 6.58
N ALA A 90 11.75 14.23 7.70
CA ALA A 90 11.28 15.61 7.79
C ALA A 90 12.40 16.64 7.58
N GLU A 91 13.61 16.35 8.08
CA GLU A 91 14.78 17.20 7.82
C GLU A 91 15.13 17.23 6.33
N ASP A 92 15.14 16.07 5.66
CA ASP A 92 15.41 15.99 4.22
C ASP A 92 14.30 16.63 3.37
N PHE A 93 13.04 16.38 3.71
CA PHE A 93 11.89 17.01 3.07
C PHE A 93 11.95 18.54 3.13
N THR A 94 12.31 19.12 4.28
CA THR A 94 12.40 20.59 4.38
C THR A 94 13.56 21.17 3.57
N LYS A 95 14.63 20.40 3.31
CA LYS A 95 15.68 20.80 2.34
C LYS A 95 15.16 20.74 0.91
N PHE A 96 14.49 19.65 0.55
CA PHE A 96 13.83 19.50 -0.74
C PHE A 96 12.85 20.66 -1.02
N LEU A 97 12.01 20.98 -0.03
CA LEU A 97 11.08 22.10 -0.10
C LEU A 97 11.80 23.44 -0.33
N ALA A 98 12.86 23.70 0.43
CA ALA A 98 13.66 24.92 0.26
C ALA A 98 14.25 25.03 -1.15
N THR A 99 14.79 23.95 -1.70
CA THR A 99 15.31 23.89 -3.07
C THR A 99 14.21 24.19 -4.09
N ASN A 100 13.06 23.54 -3.98
CA ASN A 100 11.94 23.73 -4.92
C ASN A 100 11.35 25.14 -4.88
N LEU A 101 11.46 25.84 -3.75
CA LEU A 101 11.05 27.23 -3.58
C LEU A 101 12.15 28.24 -3.95
N GLY A 102 13.26 27.79 -4.53
CA GLY A 102 14.38 28.65 -4.94
C GLY A 102 15.17 29.24 -3.77
N ARG A 103 15.22 28.55 -2.63
CA ARG A 103 15.89 28.96 -1.38
C ARG A 103 17.09 28.09 -1.05
N GLU A 104 17.98 27.86 -2.02
CA GLU A 104 19.14 26.97 -1.88
C GLU A 104 20.01 27.26 -0.65
N LYS A 105 20.15 28.54 -0.26
CA LYS A 105 20.91 28.93 0.93
C LYS A 105 20.38 28.33 2.23
N LEU A 106 19.11 27.96 2.30
CA LEU A 106 18.50 27.37 3.49
C LEU A 106 18.78 25.86 3.64
N VAL A 107 19.30 25.20 2.60
CA VAL A 107 19.61 23.76 2.63
C VAL A 107 20.71 23.44 3.64
N THR A 108 21.69 24.34 3.79
CA THR A 108 22.82 24.18 4.73
C THR A 108 22.53 24.71 6.13
N GLU A 109 21.42 25.43 6.33
CA GLU A 109 20.99 25.89 7.65
C GLU A 109 20.43 24.72 8.48
N SER A 110 20.36 24.90 9.80
CA SER A 110 19.68 23.95 10.68
C SER A 110 18.18 23.86 10.38
N GLN A 111 17.55 22.71 10.63
CA GLN A 111 16.10 22.54 10.48
C GLN A 111 15.30 23.68 11.11
N TYR A 112 15.66 24.03 12.36
CA TYR A 112 15.00 25.09 13.11
C TYR A 112 15.06 26.44 12.37
N ARG A 113 16.23 26.83 11.86
CA ARG A 113 16.37 28.07 11.10
C ARG A 113 15.60 27.99 9.78
N ARG A 114 15.71 26.87 9.07
CA ARG A 114 15.02 26.63 7.79
C ARG A 114 13.51 26.80 7.91
N ILE A 115 12.87 26.10 8.85
CA ILE A 115 11.41 26.17 9.01
C ILE A 115 10.94 27.56 9.49
N ASN A 116 11.72 28.24 10.34
CA ASN A 116 11.40 29.61 10.76
C ASN A 116 11.48 30.60 9.60
N THR A 117 12.51 30.49 8.75
CA THR A 117 12.62 31.37 7.58
C THR A 117 11.50 31.10 6.57
N LEU A 118 11.21 29.83 6.26
CA LEU A 118 10.11 29.47 5.36
C LEU A 118 8.77 30.04 5.85
N LYS A 119 8.50 29.97 7.16
CA LYS A 119 7.31 30.58 7.77
C LYS A 119 7.32 32.10 7.65
N ASN A 120 8.42 32.76 8.03
CA ASN A 120 8.53 34.23 8.01
C ASN A 120 8.38 34.81 6.61
N GLU A 121 8.77 34.06 5.58
CA GLU A 121 8.58 34.41 4.17
C GLU A 121 7.17 34.05 3.63
N GLY A 122 6.29 33.47 4.45
CA GLY A 122 4.93 33.08 4.04
C GLY A 122 4.89 31.88 3.11
N LEU A 123 5.96 31.08 3.03
CA LEU A 123 6.06 29.90 2.16
C LEU A 123 5.45 28.64 2.79
N ILE A 124 5.32 28.63 4.12
CA ILE A 124 4.55 27.63 4.87
C ILE A 124 3.65 28.34 5.88
N THR A 125 2.55 27.70 6.25
CA THR A 125 1.61 28.21 7.23
C THR A 125 2.14 28.05 8.66
N GLU A 126 1.54 28.78 9.61
CA GLU A 126 1.79 28.60 11.06
C GLU A 126 1.58 27.14 11.49
N THR A 127 0.53 26.50 10.97
CA THR A 127 0.19 25.10 11.29
C THR A 127 1.27 24.12 10.83
N ILE A 128 1.75 24.28 9.59
CA ILE A 128 2.83 23.45 9.04
C ILE A 128 4.12 23.66 9.83
N HIS A 129 4.45 24.91 10.14
CA HIS A 129 5.61 25.24 10.96
C HIS A 129 5.53 24.60 12.36
N GLY A 130 4.40 24.73 13.03
CA GLY A 130 4.18 24.15 14.36
C GLY A 130 4.37 22.64 14.36
N SER A 131 3.81 21.95 13.36
CA SER A 131 3.94 20.49 13.19
C SER A 131 5.39 20.08 12.92
N LEU A 132 6.10 20.78 12.04
CA LEU A 132 7.53 20.54 11.79
C LEU A 132 8.40 20.78 13.04
N ASP A 133 8.05 21.78 13.86
CA ASP A 133 8.77 22.05 15.11
C ASP A 133 8.52 20.99 16.19
N VAL A 134 7.30 20.44 16.25
CA VAL A 134 6.95 19.29 17.12
C VAL A 134 7.77 18.06 16.72
N ILE A 135 7.74 17.67 15.43
CA ILE A 135 8.54 16.56 14.90
C ILE A 135 10.02 16.75 15.25
N ARG A 136 10.56 17.95 15.03
CA ARG A 136 11.96 18.30 15.34
C ARG A 136 12.29 18.12 16.82
N LYS A 137 11.41 18.58 17.72
CA LYS A 137 11.62 18.47 19.18
C LYS A 137 11.64 17.01 19.61
N ILE A 138 10.62 16.23 19.24
CA ILE A 138 10.51 14.81 19.59
C ILE A 138 11.71 14.02 19.03
N ARG A 139 12.08 14.26 17.76
CA ARG A 139 13.29 13.68 17.15
C ARG A 139 14.55 14.04 17.94
N ASN A 140 14.72 15.29 18.34
CA ASN A 140 15.91 15.71 19.09
C ASN A 140 15.97 15.04 20.47
N ASP A 141 14.84 14.92 21.16
CA ASP A 141 14.76 14.19 22.43
C ASP A 141 15.12 12.70 22.26
N CYS A 142 14.64 12.09 21.18
CA CYS A 142 14.97 10.72 20.80
C CYS A 142 16.46 10.53 20.47
N LEU A 143 17.02 11.33 19.55
CA LEU A 143 18.38 11.16 19.03
C LEU A 143 19.47 11.56 20.02
N HIS A 144 19.22 12.58 20.84
CA HIS A 144 20.12 12.92 21.94
C HIS A 144 19.89 12.05 23.17
N TYR A 145 18.86 11.19 23.13
CA TYR A 145 18.48 10.27 24.19
C TYR A 145 18.37 11.03 25.52
N ASN A 146 17.56 12.10 25.52
CA ASN A 146 17.36 12.98 26.66
C ASN A 146 16.73 12.22 27.83
N GLN A 147 16.96 12.66 29.08
CA GLN A 147 16.51 11.92 30.27
C GLN A 147 15.01 11.64 30.26
N ASP A 148 14.20 12.62 29.89
CA ASP A 148 12.75 12.47 29.80
C ASP A 148 12.36 11.42 28.76
N PHE A 149 13.07 11.36 27.62
CA PHE A 149 12.86 10.34 26.60
C PHE A 149 13.21 8.92 27.11
N LYS A 150 14.27 8.77 27.93
CA LYS A 150 14.66 7.48 28.50
C LYS A 150 13.63 6.92 29.48
N GLN A 151 12.83 7.78 30.08
CA GLN A 151 11.83 7.41 31.08
C GLN A 151 10.49 7.02 30.44
N LYS A 152 10.31 7.28 29.14
CA LYS A 152 9.08 6.94 28.42
C LYS A 152 8.84 5.44 28.40
N ASP A 153 7.62 5.06 28.70
CA ASP A 153 7.16 3.69 28.49
C ASP A 153 6.82 3.42 27.01
N ASN A 154 6.48 2.18 26.71
CA ASN A 154 6.21 1.77 25.33
C ASN A 154 4.94 2.43 24.74
N ASN A 155 3.94 2.77 25.57
CA ASN A 155 2.72 3.45 25.13
C ASN A 155 2.99 4.92 24.82
N GLU A 156 3.80 5.58 25.65
CA GLU A 156 4.26 6.94 25.39
C GLU A 156 5.10 7.00 24.10
N LEU A 157 6.01 6.05 23.90
CA LEU A 157 6.78 5.94 22.66
C LEU A 157 5.87 5.67 21.44
N LYS A 158 4.87 4.80 21.57
CA LYS A 158 3.87 4.56 20.52
C LYS A 158 3.11 5.84 20.16
N SER A 159 2.68 6.60 21.16
CA SER A 159 1.94 7.86 20.99
C SER A 159 2.80 8.90 20.26
N ASP A 160 4.05 9.09 20.69
CA ASP A 160 4.98 9.98 20.02
C ASP A 160 5.21 9.54 18.57
N ALA A 161 5.47 8.25 18.33
CA ALA A 161 5.79 7.72 17.02
C ALA A 161 4.65 7.91 16.03
N ILE A 162 3.40 7.60 16.43
CA ILE A 162 2.25 7.79 15.53
C ILE A 162 1.95 9.27 15.29
N GLN A 163 2.13 10.11 16.31
CA GLN A 163 1.96 11.55 16.17
C GLN A 163 2.92 12.11 15.13
N VAL A 164 4.23 11.89 15.30
CA VAL A 164 5.22 12.45 14.36
C VAL A 164 5.06 11.89 12.96
N LEU A 165 4.72 10.59 12.84
CA LEU A 165 4.51 9.94 11.55
C LEU A 165 3.33 10.57 10.81
N ASN A 166 2.14 10.60 11.43
CA ASN A 166 0.94 11.14 10.77
C ASN A 166 1.03 12.65 10.55
N GLU A 167 1.60 13.43 11.48
CA GLU A 167 1.85 14.87 11.28
C GLU A 167 2.75 15.09 10.06
N PHE A 168 3.83 14.31 9.92
CA PHE A 168 4.72 14.44 8.78
C PHE A 168 4.04 14.02 7.47
N LYS A 169 3.30 12.91 7.47
CA LYS A 169 2.52 12.46 6.31
C LYS A 169 1.54 13.53 5.83
N LYS A 170 0.84 14.16 6.77
CA LYS A 170 -0.07 15.28 6.49
C LYS A 170 0.66 16.49 5.89
N ILE A 171 1.81 16.89 6.44
CA ILE A 171 2.61 18.00 5.87
C ILE A 171 3.01 17.72 4.42
N VAL A 172 3.47 16.49 4.15
CA VAL A 172 3.86 16.07 2.79
C VAL A 172 2.65 16.12 1.86
N SER A 173 1.51 15.59 2.29
CA SER A 173 0.25 15.64 1.53
C SER A 173 -0.21 17.09 1.25
N ASP A 174 -0.18 17.96 2.26
CA ASP A 174 -0.66 19.35 2.14
C ASP A 174 0.22 20.21 1.21
N LEU A 175 1.52 19.94 1.16
CA LEU A 175 2.48 20.76 0.41
C LEU A 175 2.77 20.26 -1.00
N ILE A 176 2.82 18.95 -1.19
CA ILE A 176 3.22 18.33 -2.47
C ILE A 176 2.31 17.17 -2.90
N GLY A 177 1.30 16.84 -2.10
CA GLY A 177 0.31 15.85 -2.45
C GLY A 177 -0.70 16.37 -3.45
N GLU A 178 -1.22 15.46 -4.26
CA GLU A 178 -2.33 15.76 -5.17
C GLU A 178 -3.61 15.21 -4.54
N LEU A 179 -4.36 16.07 -3.84
CA LEU A 179 -5.60 15.65 -3.18
C LEU A 179 -6.71 15.33 -4.21
N PRO A 180 -7.28 14.12 -4.20
CA PRO A 180 -8.51 13.82 -4.92
C PRO A 180 -9.76 14.01 -4.04
N PRO A 181 -10.94 14.26 -4.63
CA PRO A 181 -11.21 14.45 -6.05
C PRO A 181 -11.06 15.93 -6.41
N THR A 182 -10.06 16.28 -7.22
CA THR A 182 -10.19 17.51 -8.00
C THR A 182 -11.13 17.21 -9.18
N PRO A 183 -11.94 18.19 -9.63
CA PRO A 183 -12.69 18.11 -10.89
C PRO A 183 -11.84 17.80 -12.14
N GLU A 184 -10.52 17.75 -11.97
CA GLU A 184 -9.48 17.60 -13.00
C GLU A 184 -8.88 16.20 -13.04
N MET A 185 -9.46 15.22 -12.33
CA MET A 185 -9.00 13.85 -12.45
C MET A 185 -9.35 13.28 -13.82
N THR A 186 -8.35 13.25 -14.69
CA THR A 186 -8.45 12.66 -16.02
C THR A 186 -8.17 11.16 -15.97
N PHE A 187 -8.71 10.44 -16.96
CA PHE A 187 -8.41 9.02 -17.17
C PHE A 187 -6.90 8.76 -17.29
N ASP A 188 -6.16 9.64 -17.97
CA ASP A 188 -4.70 9.57 -18.07
C ASP A 188 -3.99 9.65 -16.71
N ARG A 189 -4.50 10.50 -15.80
CA ARG A 189 -3.93 10.63 -14.46
C ARG A 189 -4.22 9.40 -13.62
N PHE A 190 -5.43 8.85 -13.72
CA PHE A 190 -5.77 7.56 -13.12
C PHE A 190 -4.83 6.45 -13.61
N LEU A 191 -4.64 6.32 -14.93
CA LEU A 191 -3.72 5.32 -15.50
C LEU A 191 -2.28 5.47 -15.00
N LYS A 192 -1.79 6.70 -14.80
CA LYS A 192 -0.46 6.93 -14.19
C LYS A 192 -0.38 6.41 -12.76
N VAL A 193 -1.41 6.61 -11.95
CA VAL A 193 -1.46 6.07 -10.58
C VAL A 193 -1.46 4.54 -10.60
N VAL A 194 -2.24 3.94 -11.50
CA VAL A 194 -2.28 2.47 -11.68
C VAL A 194 -0.93 1.91 -12.11
N ASP A 195 -0.29 2.55 -13.10
CA ASP A 195 1.04 2.17 -13.60
C ASP A 195 2.09 2.26 -12.48
N GLU A 196 2.09 3.35 -11.70
CA GLU A 196 3.03 3.52 -10.59
C GLU A 196 2.77 2.52 -9.45
N ALA A 197 1.52 2.25 -9.09
CA ALA A 197 1.17 1.22 -8.10
C ALA A 197 1.64 -0.17 -8.53
N THR A 198 1.54 -0.47 -9.83
CA THR A 198 2.02 -1.72 -10.42
C THR A 198 3.54 -1.78 -10.38
N LYS A 199 4.23 -0.70 -10.78
CA LYS A 199 5.71 -0.60 -10.74
C LYS A 199 6.26 -0.76 -9.33
N GLN A 200 5.66 -0.12 -8.33
CA GLN A 200 6.10 -0.25 -6.93
C GLN A 200 6.04 -1.70 -6.45
N SER A 201 5.10 -2.48 -6.96
CA SER A 201 4.91 -3.87 -6.55
C SER A 201 5.83 -4.86 -7.27
N VAL A 202 6.35 -4.49 -8.45
CA VAL A 202 7.28 -5.33 -9.24
C VAL A 202 8.75 -4.95 -8.98
N SER A 203 9.06 -3.66 -8.79
CA SER A 203 10.44 -3.18 -8.70
C SER A 203 11.19 -3.66 -7.46
N GLU A 204 12.51 -3.85 -7.58
CA GLU A 204 13.41 -4.25 -6.47
C GLU A 204 13.69 -3.10 -5.48
N ASN A 205 13.41 -1.85 -5.87
CA ASN A 205 13.76 -0.66 -5.11
C ASN A 205 12.74 -0.30 -4.01
N TYR A 206 11.60 -0.99 -3.94
CA TYR A 206 10.63 -0.83 -2.87
C TYR A 206 10.53 -2.13 -2.08
N GLU A 207 11.05 -2.11 -0.84
CA GLU A 207 10.97 -3.22 0.12
C GLU A 207 9.54 -3.35 0.67
N SER A 208 8.59 -3.73 -0.19
CA SER A 208 7.23 -4.09 0.22
C SER A 208 6.91 -5.53 -0.17
N VAL A 209 5.90 -6.11 0.48
CA VAL A 209 5.38 -7.46 0.17
C VAL A 209 4.99 -7.54 -1.31
N LYS A 210 5.80 -8.24 -2.11
CA LYS A 210 5.51 -8.49 -3.53
C LYS A 210 4.48 -9.59 -3.67
N ASN A 211 3.21 -9.25 -3.44
CA ASN A 211 2.07 -10.14 -3.66
C ASN A 211 1.06 -9.43 -4.57
N SER A 212 0.53 -10.15 -5.57
CA SER A 212 -0.52 -9.65 -6.45
C SER A 212 -1.77 -9.19 -5.67
N GLU A 213 -2.03 -9.76 -4.49
CA GLU A 213 -3.12 -9.31 -3.62
C GLU A 213 -2.87 -7.91 -3.02
N ASP A 214 -1.61 -7.54 -2.74
CA ASP A 214 -1.26 -6.19 -2.27
C ASP A 214 -1.46 -5.14 -3.38
N VAL A 215 -1.11 -5.49 -4.62
CA VAL A 215 -1.40 -4.67 -5.82
C VAL A 215 -2.91 -4.43 -5.93
N ASN A 216 -3.70 -5.50 -5.86
CA ASN A 216 -5.15 -5.43 -6.00
C ASN A 216 -5.78 -4.60 -4.87
N LEU A 217 -5.29 -4.76 -3.64
CA LEU A 217 -5.73 -3.97 -2.50
C LEU A 217 -5.44 -2.46 -2.73
N LYS A 218 -4.23 -2.12 -3.14
CA LYS A 218 -3.83 -0.73 -3.42
C LYS A 218 -4.61 -0.14 -4.59
N LEU A 219 -4.79 -0.90 -5.67
CA LEU A 219 -5.57 -0.49 -6.84
C LEU A 219 -7.04 -0.25 -6.46
N ARG A 220 -7.66 -1.18 -5.73
CA ARG A 220 -9.02 -1.04 -5.21
C ARG A 220 -9.19 0.23 -4.41
N ASN A 221 -8.27 0.47 -3.47
CA ASN A 221 -8.32 1.64 -2.59
C ASN A 221 -8.08 2.93 -3.39
N ALA A 222 -7.08 2.95 -4.28
CA ALA A 222 -6.80 4.07 -5.16
C ALA A 222 -8.02 4.40 -6.02
N SER A 223 -8.61 3.43 -6.72
CA SER A 223 -9.84 3.62 -7.49
C SER A 223 -10.99 4.16 -6.65
N SER A 224 -11.16 3.71 -5.41
CA SER A 224 -12.23 4.22 -4.54
C SER A 224 -12.04 5.69 -4.17
N ILE A 225 -10.81 6.06 -3.78
CA ILE A 225 -10.47 7.42 -3.38
C ILE A 225 -10.50 8.35 -4.59
N LEU A 226 -9.96 7.88 -5.71
CA LEU A 226 -9.83 8.66 -6.93
C LEU A 226 -11.20 8.92 -7.58
N LEU A 227 -12.00 7.88 -7.77
CA LEU A 227 -13.30 7.98 -8.43
C LEU A 227 -14.42 8.43 -7.48
N GLY A 228 -14.15 8.49 -6.17
CA GLY A 228 -15.16 8.84 -5.16
C GLY A 228 -16.31 7.85 -5.07
N MET A 229 -16.10 6.61 -5.50
CA MET A 229 -17.13 5.57 -5.55
C MET A 229 -16.70 4.31 -4.78
N PRO A 230 -17.65 3.56 -4.21
CA PRO A 230 -17.34 2.29 -3.58
C PRO A 230 -16.91 1.28 -4.65
N THR A 231 -15.70 0.73 -4.50
CA THR A 231 -15.14 -0.31 -5.39
C THR A 231 -15.22 -1.71 -4.78
N ALA A 232 -15.75 -1.81 -3.55
CA ALA A 232 -15.95 -3.06 -2.84
C ALA A 232 -17.45 -3.27 -2.54
N PHE A 233 -17.90 -4.51 -2.69
CA PHE A 233 -19.21 -4.94 -2.24
C PHE A 233 -19.30 -4.97 -0.70
N HIS A 234 -20.53 -4.97 -0.19
CA HIS A 234 -20.79 -5.10 1.24
C HIS A 234 -20.11 -6.37 1.81
N PRO A 235 -19.52 -6.35 3.03
CA PRO A 235 -18.74 -7.48 3.57
C PRO A 235 -19.49 -8.82 3.66
N ASN A 236 -20.82 -8.77 3.75
CA ASN A 236 -21.68 -9.97 3.81
C ASN A 236 -22.11 -10.49 2.43
N THR A 237 -21.76 -9.80 1.34
CA THR A 237 -22.08 -10.22 -0.03
C THR A 237 -21.09 -11.28 -0.46
N LYS A 238 -21.56 -12.52 -0.66
CA LYS A 238 -20.73 -13.63 -1.14
C LYS A 238 -20.77 -13.80 -2.65
N ILE A 239 -21.92 -13.53 -3.25
CA ILE A 239 -22.20 -13.73 -4.67
C ILE A 239 -22.90 -12.49 -5.18
N VAL A 240 -22.46 -12.01 -6.34
CA VAL A 240 -23.16 -10.98 -7.10
C VAL A 240 -23.64 -11.56 -8.41
N VAL A 241 -24.80 -11.09 -8.84
CA VAL A 241 -25.44 -11.57 -10.07
C VAL A 241 -25.89 -10.37 -10.87
N PHE A 242 -25.41 -10.28 -12.11
CA PHE A 242 -25.87 -9.30 -13.08
C PHE A 242 -26.74 -9.96 -14.12
N SER A 243 -27.73 -9.20 -14.61
CA SER A 243 -28.65 -9.65 -15.64
C SER A 243 -28.87 -8.50 -16.58
N GLY A 244 -28.66 -8.73 -17.87
CA GLY A 244 -28.67 -7.67 -18.85
C GLY A 244 -28.63 -8.20 -20.27
N PHE A 245 -28.52 -7.24 -21.18
CA PHE A 245 -28.24 -7.49 -22.58
C PHE A 245 -26.79 -7.14 -22.84
N TYR A 246 -26.10 -8.03 -23.54
CA TYR A 246 -24.68 -7.91 -23.81
C TYR A 246 -24.43 -8.09 -25.30
N THR A 247 -23.49 -7.32 -25.83
CA THR A 247 -22.87 -7.62 -27.12
C THR A 247 -21.74 -8.61 -26.90
N VAL A 248 -21.68 -9.68 -27.69
CA VAL A 248 -20.53 -10.59 -27.71
C VAL A 248 -19.40 -9.94 -28.48
N LEU A 249 -18.31 -9.58 -27.82
CA LEU A 249 -17.16 -8.97 -28.48
C LEU A 249 -16.20 -10.01 -29.03
N GLU A 250 -15.94 -11.06 -28.26
CA GLU A 250 -14.94 -12.08 -28.58
C GLU A 250 -15.32 -13.41 -27.93
N VAL A 251 -15.07 -14.52 -28.62
CA VAL A 251 -15.21 -15.88 -28.08
C VAL A 251 -13.88 -16.61 -28.27
N ASP A 252 -13.09 -16.73 -27.21
CA ASP A 252 -11.80 -17.41 -27.26
C ASP A 252 -11.90 -18.81 -26.65
N LEU A 253 -11.88 -19.82 -27.53
CA LEU A 253 -11.94 -21.22 -27.16
C LEU A 253 -10.56 -21.89 -27.03
N ASP A 254 -9.50 -21.19 -27.41
CA ASP A 254 -8.14 -21.75 -27.52
C ASP A 254 -7.29 -21.46 -26.26
N ILE A 255 -7.77 -20.62 -25.35
CA ILE A 255 -7.15 -20.33 -24.05
C ILE A 255 -7.69 -21.24 -22.93
N GLU A 256 -7.01 -21.27 -21.77
CA GLU A 256 -7.43 -22.07 -20.61
C GLU A 256 -7.52 -21.18 -19.33
N PRO A 257 -8.72 -21.00 -18.75
CA PRO A 257 -10.01 -21.51 -19.24
C PRO A 257 -10.48 -20.76 -20.49
N PRO A 258 -11.22 -21.41 -21.42
CA PRO A 258 -11.91 -20.73 -22.51
C PRO A 258 -12.80 -19.60 -22.00
N GLU A 259 -12.90 -18.49 -22.72
CA GLU A 259 -13.62 -17.30 -22.26
C GLU A 259 -14.48 -16.66 -23.36
N ILE A 260 -15.48 -15.88 -22.93
CA ILE A 260 -16.24 -14.99 -23.79
C ILE A 260 -16.22 -13.58 -23.20
N THR A 261 -15.91 -12.61 -24.06
CA THR A 261 -15.92 -11.19 -23.70
C THR A 261 -17.28 -10.59 -24.03
N LEU A 262 -17.97 -10.08 -23.02
CA LEU A 262 -19.28 -9.46 -23.13
C LEU A 262 -19.20 -7.96 -22.83
N GLU A 263 -19.87 -7.13 -23.64
CA GLU A 263 -20.04 -5.70 -23.37
C GLU A 263 -21.50 -5.40 -23.02
N ASP A 264 -21.74 -4.83 -21.83
CA ASP A 264 -23.08 -4.44 -21.40
C ASP A 264 -23.60 -3.29 -22.27
N VAL A 265 -24.74 -3.52 -22.94
CA VAL A 265 -25.35 -2.57 -23.88
C VAL A 265 -25.75 -1.24 -23.21
N SER A 266 -25.93 -1.25 -21.89
CA SER A 266 -26.43 -0.11 -21.12
C SER A 266 -25.34 0.89 -20.73
N ASN A 267 -24.10 0.41 -20.53
CA ASN A 267 -23.02 1.20 -19.93
C ASN A 267 -21.63 0.96 -20.53
N SER A 268 -21.52 0.10 -21.55
CA SER A 268 -20.28 -0.25 -22.25
C SER A 268 -19.19 -0.84 -21.34
N LEU A 269 -19.57 -1.39 -20.18
CA LEU A 269 -18.64 -2.14 -19.35
C LEU A 269 -18.42 -3.54 -19.93
N GLN A 270 -17.15 -3.93 -20.02
CA GLN A 270 -16.75 -5.24 -20.52
C GLN A 270 -16.50 -6.21 -19.38
N VAL A 271 -16.86 -7.47 -19.60
CA VAL A 271 -16.66 -8.56 -18.66
C VAL A 271 -16.25 -9.82 -19.39
N ASN A 272 -15.19 -10.46 -18.90
CA ASN A 272 -14.75 -11.76 -19.37
C ASN A 272 -15.42 -12.84 -18.51
N VAL A 273 -16.07 -13.80 -19.17
CA VAL A 273 -16.78 -14.89 -18.53
C VAL A 273 -16.11 -16.20 -18.93
N ASP A 274 -15.65 -16.96 -17.93
CA ASP A 274 -15.09 -18.29 -18.13
C ASP A 274 -16.20 -19.23 -18.63
N LEU A 275 -15.88 -20.03 -19.65
CA LEU A 275 -16.79 -20.96 -20.28
C LEU A 275 -16.55 -22.38 -19.75
N GLU A 276 -17.54 -22.92 -19.05
CA GLU A 276 -17.58 -24.35 -18.73
C GLU A 276 -18.08 -25.16 -19.95
N GLU A 277 -17.91 -26.48 -19.93
CA GLU A 277 -18.33 -27.38 -21.03
C GLU A 277 -19.83 -27.31 -21.35
N GLU A 278 -20.66 -26.90 -20.39
CA GLU A 278 -22.09 -26.67 -20.61
C GLU A 278 -22.34 -25.35 -21.35
N ASP A 279 -21.57 -24.31 -21.04
CA ASP A 279 -21.67 -23.00 -21.69
C ASP A 279 -21.25 -23.08 -23.16
N LYS A 280 -20.16 -23.82 -23.46
CA LYS A 280 -19.71 -24.07 -24.84
C LYS A 280 -20.79 -24.74 -25.68
N ARG A 281 -21.45 -25.77 -25.12
CA ARG A 281 -22.56 -26.47 -25.78
C ARG A 281 -23.77 -25.56 -25.99
N LEU A 282 -24.03 -24.65 -25.06
CA LEU A 282 -25.12 -23.68 -25.17
C LEU A 282 -24.83 -22.64 -26.27
N LEU A 283 -23.61 -22.12 -26.33
CA LEU A 283 -23.16 -21.21 -27.39
C LEU A 283 -23.34 -21.84 -28.78
N GLU A 284 -22.90 -23.09 -28.95
CA GLU A 284 -23.02 -23.83 -30.20
C GLU A 284 -24.50 -24.06 -30.57
N LYS A 285 -25.32 -24.49 -29.60
CA LYS A 285 -26.75 -24.75 -29.81
C LYS A 285 -27.54 -23.51 -30.21
N GLU A 286 -27.29 -22.38 -29.56
CA GLU A 286 -27.96 -21.10 -29.82
C GLU A 286 -27.33 -20.36 -31.03
N GLY A 287 -26.22 -20.86 -31.57
CA GLY A 287 -25.52 -20.26 -32.70
C GLY A 287 -25.00 -18.85 -32.40
N ILE A 288 -24.51 -18.64 -31.18
CA ILE A 288 -23.97 -17.37 -30.68
C ILE A 288 -22.56 -17.15 -31.26
N LYS A 289 -22.31 -15.95 -31.75
CA LYS A 289 -21.07 -15.50 -32.40
C LYS A 289 -20.75 -14.06 -32.00
N GLU A 290 -19.52 -13.64 -32.30
CA GLU A 290 -19.10 -12.25 -32.19
C GLU A 290 -20.05 -11.31 -32.93
N GLY A 291 -20.36 -10.19 -32.30
CA GLY A 291 -21.32 -9.18 -32.75
C GLY A 291 -22.78 -9.49 -32.40
N ASP A 292 -23.12 -10.68 -31.90
CA ASP A 292 -24.48 -10.99 -31.47
C ASP A 292 -24.85 -10.24 -30.18
N ILE A 293 -26.14 -9.92 -30.04
CA ILE A 293 -26.71 -9.48 -28.78
C ILE A 293 -27.32 -10.68 -28.07
N VAL A 294 -26.95 -10.84 -26.80
CA VAL A 294 -27.42 -11.93 -25.95
C VAL A 294 -28.06 -11.37 -24.68
N GLN A 295 -29.11 -12.03 -24.21
CA GLN A 295 -29.58 -11.87 -22.85
C GLN A 295 -28.81 -12.83 -21.96
N ALA A 296 -28.03 -12.30 -21.00
CA ALA A 296 -27.25 -13.12 -20.10
C ALA A 296 -27.53 -12.80 -18.64
N ARG A 297 -27.38 -13.83 -17.81
CA ARG A 297 -27.29 -13.71 -16.36
C ARG A 297 -25.96 -14.30 -15.95
N ILE A 298 -25.08 -13.44 -15.42
CA ILE A 298 -23.73 -13.80 -15.02
C ILE A 298 -23.58 -13.64 -13.51
N ARG A 299 -22.71 -14.46 -12.91
CA ARG A 299 -22.40 -14.41 -11.48
C ARG A 299 -20.89 -14.34 -11.25
N SER A 300 -20.50 -13.72 -10.15
CA SER A 300 -19.14 -13.79 -9.63
C SER A 300 -19.16 -13.98 -8.12
N GLU A 301 -18.20 -14.73 -7.62
CA GLU A 301 -17.92 -14.79 -6.19
C GLU A 301 -17.16 -13.54 -5.77
N VAL A 302 -17.56 -12.96 -4.65
CA VAL A 302 -16.89 -11.78 -4.09
C VAL A 302 -15.65 -12.24 -3.34
N SER A 303 -14.49 -11.70 -3.72
CA SER A 303 -13.20 -12.00 -3.09
C SER A 303 -13.09 -11.45 -1.67
N LYS A 304 -12.03 -11.83 -0.94
CA LYS A 304 -11.71 -11.27 0.38
C LYS A 304 -11.49 -9.75 0.35
N LEU A 305 -11.17 -9.19 -0.83
CA LEU A 305 -11.03 -7.75 -1.05
C LEU A 305 -12.37 -7.07 -1.37
N GLY A 306 -13.48 -7.80 -1.36
CA GLY A 306 -14.80 -7.26 -1.70
C GLY A 306 -14.97 -6.97 -3.19
N GLN A 307 -14.12 -7.51 -4.05
CA GLN A 307 -14.18 -7.31 -5.51
C GLN A 307 -14.65 -8.58 -6.22
N THR A 308 -15.27 -8.42 -7.39
CA THR A 308 -15.53 -9.54 -8.29
C THR A 308 -14.21 -10.05 -8.88
N ALA A 309 -14.16 -11.35 -9.14
CA ALA A 309 -13.04 -11.99 -9.82
C ALA A 309 -13.56 -12.66 -11.09
N THR A 310 -13.46 -13.99 -11.16
CA THR A 310 -14.01 -14.80 -12.24
C THR A 310 -15.52 -14.65 -12.35
N TRP A 311 -16.00 -14.47 -13.59
CA TRP A 311 -17.41 -14.49 -13.92
C TRP A 311 -17.80 -15.81 -14.55
N LYS A 312 -19.00 -16.29 -14.23
CA LYS A 312 -19.58 -17.50 -14.80
C LYS A 312 -21.01 -17.25 -15.27
N PHE A 313 -21.46 -17.98 -16.27
CA PHE A 313 -22.87 -17.95 -16.64
C PHE A 313 -23.76 -18.63 -15.59
N LEU A 314 -24.96 -18.08 -15.44
CA LEU A 314 -26.13 -18.74 -14.87
C LEU A 314 -27.15 -19.05 -15.97
N ASN A 315 -27.26 -18.17 -16.96
CA ASN A 315 -28.11 -18.34 -18.12
C ASN A 315 -27.61 -17.47 -19.27
N LEU A 316 -27.80 -17.94 -20.50
CA LEU A 316 -27.43 -17.24 -21.72
C LEU A 316 -28.46 -17.58 -22.81
N ARG A 317 -28.90 -16.57 -23.55
CA ARG A 317 -29.83 -16.74 -24.66
C ARG A 317 -29.58 -15.70 -25.76
N LYS A 318 -29.56 -16.14 -27.02
CA LYS A 318 -29.49 -15.24 -28.16
C LYS A 318 -30.81 -14.48 -28.34
N MET A 319 -30.73 -13.18 -28.66
CA MET A 319 -31.88 -12.31 -28.91
C MET A 319 -32.37 -12.39 -30.35
#